data_AF-A0A7Y9XH53-F1
#
_entry.id   AF-A0A7Y9XH53-F1
#
_cell.length_a   1.000
_cell.length_b   1.000
_cell.length_c   1.000
_cell.angle_alpha   90.00
_cell.angle_beta   90.00
_cell.angle_gamma   90.00
#
_symmetry.space_group_name_H-M   'P 1'
#
loop_
_entity.id
_entity.type
_entity.pdbx_description
1 polymer ?
#
loop_
_entity_poly.entity_id
_entity_poly.type
_entity_poly.pdbx_seq_one_letter_code
_entity_poly.pdbx_strand_id
1 'polypeptide(L)'
;MTHPIPDPRPSSDPLYRNPPPLPRRGPLIGPFCPSCEHPSCRRLRAARLPRLGGQRSEYQREHARAAAIQRHNPHLLIWFGEATLSYWVASPGGLTEARDSGELLILLDPAPALA
;
A
#
# COMPACT_ATOMS: atom_id res chain seq x y z
N MET A 1 -22.36 22.18 17.79
CA MET A 1 -22.86 20.86 17.38
C MET A 1 -24.29 20.76 17.88
N THR A 2 -25.28 21.02 17.03
CA THR A 2 -26.65 21.33 17.48
C THR A 2 -27.64 20.18 17.31
N HIS A 3 -27.18 19.01 16.84
CA HIS A 3 -28.02 17.82 16.71
C HIS A 3 -27.26 16.57 17.17
N PRO A 4 -27.65 15.94 18.29
CA PRO A 4 -27.12 14.63 18.65
C PRO A 4 -27.58 13.58 17.64
N ILE A 5 -26.76 12.55 17.42
CA ILE A 5 -27.13 11.40 16.61
C ILE A 5 -28.28 10.68 17.35
N PRO A 6 -29.42 10.38 16.70
CA PRO A 6 -30.52 9.66 17.33
C PRO A 6 -30.09 8.25 17.76
N ASP A 7 -30.63 7.79 18.88
CA ASP A 7 -30.38 6.43 19.37
C ASP A 7 -30.84 5.38 18.34
N PRO A 8 -30.12 4.24 18.23
CA PRO A 8 -30.55 3.12 17.41
C PRO A 8 -31.97 2.66 17.78
N ARG A 9 -32.77 2.31 16.77
CA ARG A 9 -34.12 1.77 17.00
C ARG A 9 -34.05 0.44 17.75
N PRO A 10 -34.92 0.22 18.75
CA PRO A 10 -34.99 -1.06 19.44
C PRO A 10 -35.51 -2.16 18.51
N SER A 11 -35.12 -3.41 18.79
CA SER A 11 -35.54 -4.59 18.01
C SER A 11 -37.05 -4.86 18.06
N SER A 12 -37.77 -4.23 18.99
CA SER A 12 -39.23 -4.27 19.10
C SER A 12 -39.95 -3.31 18.14
N ASP A 13 -39.24 -2.39 17.48
CA ASP A 13 -39.83 -1.45 16.52
C ASP A 13 -40.26 -2.20 15.24
N PRO A 14 -41.51 -2.07 14.74
CA PRO A 14 -41.97 -2.68 13.48
C PRO A 14 -41.14 -2.32 12.25
N LEU A 15 -40.42 -1.20 12.30
CA LEU A 15 -39.54 -0.71 11.25
C LEU A 15 -38.07 -1.06 11.50
N TYR A 16 -37.78 -1.86 12.54
CA TYR A 16 -36.45 -2.41 12.79
C TYR A 16 -36.05 -3.34 11.64
N ARG A 17 -35.03 -2.97 10.88
CA ARG A 17 -34.39 -3.86 9.91
C ARG A 17 -33.21 -4.54 10.58
N ASN A 18 -33.20 -5.87 10.57
CA ASN A 18 -32.00 -6.62 10.93
C ASN A 18 -30.84 -6.17 10.03
N PRO A 19 -29.73 -5.66 10.59
CA PRO A 19 -28.57 -5.33 9.79
C PRO A 19 -28.07 -6.60 9.08
N PRO A 20 -27.56 -6.49 7.84
CA PRO A 20 -27.01 -7.65 7.15
C PRO A 20 -25.88 -8.24 8.01
N PRO A 21 -25.74 -9.58 8.04
CA PRO A 21 -24.66 -10.20 8.78
C PRO A 21 -23.35 -9.62 8.26
N LEU A 22 -22.49 -9.13 9.18
CA LEU A 22 -21.15 -8.72 8.82
C LEU A 22 -20.47 -9.89 8.10
N PRO A 23 -19.72 -9.63 7.02
CA PRO A 23 -18.98 -10.69 6.35
C PRO A 23 -18.16 -11.43 7.39
N ARG A 24 -18.34 -12.75 7.49
CA ARG A 24 -17.60 -13.62 8.43
C ARG A 24 -16.12 -13.48 8.13
N ARG A 25 -15.44 -12.57 8.83
CA ARG A 25 -13.98 -12.51 8.84
C ARG A 25 -13.52 -13.77 9.56
N GLY A 26 -12.78 -14.63 8.88
CA GLY A 26 -12.13 -15.76 9.53
C GLY A 26 -11.32 -15.26 10.74
N PRO A 27 -11.15 -16.08 11.78
CA PRO A 27 -10.38 -15.69 12.95
C PRO A 27 -8.99 -15.20 12.52
N LEU A 28 -8.53 -14.09 13.10
CA LEU A 28 -7.18 -13.59 12.88
C LEU A 28 -6.20 -14.67 13.35
N ILE A 29 -5.58 -15.39 12.42
CA ILE A 29 -4.52 -16.37 12.70
C ILE A 29 -3.26 -15.56 13.05
N GLY A 30 -3.20 -15.02 14.27
CA GLY A 30 -2.09 -14.22 14.77
C GLY A 30 -2.28 -12.69 14.68
N PRO A 31 -1.26 -11.91 15.08
CA PRO A 31 -1.34 -10.44 15.21
C PRO A 31 -1.37 -9.68 13.87
N PHE A 32 -1.30 -10.39 12.74
CA PHE A 32 -1.33 -9.83 11.40
C PHE A 32 -2.19 -10.70 10.48
N CYS A 33 -2.83 -10.10 9.48
CA CYS A 33 -3.60 -10.88 8.51
C CYS A 33 -2.65 -11.58 7.53
N PRO A 34 -2.97 -12.80 7.08
CA PRO A 34 -2.12 -13.55 6.14
C PRO A 34 -2.10 -12.95 4.73
N SER A 35 -3.13 -12.20 4.33
CA SER A 35 -3.34 -11.79 2.93
C SER A 35 -3.66 -10.30 2.72
N CYS A 36 -3.81 -9.49 3.77
CA CYS A 36 -4.14 -8.09 3.57
C CYS A 36 -2.92 -7.28 3.10
N GLU A 37 -3.17 -6.19 2.39
CA GLU A 37 -2.15 -5.29 1.84
C GLU A 37 -1.76 -4.15 2.81
N HIS A 38 -2.24 -4.18 4.06
CA HIS A 38 -1.90 -3.13 5.03
C HIS A 38 -0.38 -3.09 5.29
N PRO A 39 0.27 -1.92 5.27
CA PRO A 39 1.71 -1.77 5.47
C PRO A 39 2.24 -2.46 6.73
N SER A 40 1.50 -2.38 7.84
CA SER A 40 1.86 -3.02 9.11
C SER A 40 1.87 -4.55 9.02
N CYS A 41 0.82 -5.14 8.43
CA CYS A 41 0.71 -6.58 8.26
C CYS A 41 1.79 -7.12 7.32
N ARG A 42 2.03 -6.42 6.20
CA ARG A 42 3.10 -6.79 5.27
C ARG A 42 4.47 -6.75 5.93
N ARG A 43 4.78 -5.69 6.71
CA ARG A 43 6.04 -5.61 7.48
C ARG A 43 6.22 -6.78 8.44
N LEU A 44 5.17 -7.15 9.16
CA LEU A 44 5.19 -8.27 10.10
C LEU A 44 5.38 -9.62 9.38
N ARG A 45 4.71 -9.84 8.25
CA ARG A 45 4.91 -11.02 7.40
C ARG A 45 6.34 -11.08 6.87
N ALA A 46 6.81 -9.98 6.31
CA ALA A 46 8.16 -9.83 5.75
C ALA A 46 9.27 -10.06 6.79
N ALA A 47 9.06 -9.67 8.05
CA ALA A 47 10.09 -9.74 9.08
C ALA A 47 10.67 -11.15 9.29
N ARG A 48 9.87 -12.20 9.04
CA ARG A 48 10.27 -13.60 9.18
C ARG A 48 10.83 -14.22 7.90
N LEU A 49 10.81 -13.48 6.79
CA LEU A 49 11.24 -13.99 5.49
C LEU A 49 12.74 -13.72 5.28
N PRO A 50 13.46 -14.67 4.66
CA PRO A 50 14.84 -14.44 4.27
C PRO A 50 14.93 -13.36 3.18
N ARG A 51 16.07 -12.67 3.14
CA ARG A 51 16.44 -11.81 2.01
C ARG A 51 17.18 -12.63 0.99
N LEU A 52 16.59 -12.80 -0.20
CA LEU A 52 17.21 -13.50 -1.33
C LEU A 52 17.47 -12.48 -2.44
N GLY A 53 18.73 -12.33 -2.85
CA GLY A 53 19.12 -11.30 -3.82
C GLY A 53 18.83 -9.87 -3.34
N GLY A 54 18.83 -9.65 -2.01
CA GLY A 54 18.56 -8.34 -1.40
C GLY A 54 17.09 -8.01 -1.16
N GLN A 55 16.15 -8.86 -1.59
CA GLN A 55 14.71 -8.64 -1.42
C GLN A 55 14.02 -9.76 -0.63
N ARG A 56 12.91 -9.42 0.03
CA ARG A 56 11.99 -10.39 0.66
C ARG A 56 10.85 -10.73 -0.29
N SER A 57 10.42 -11.99 -0.31
CA SER A 57 9.36 -12.47 -1.22
C SER A 57 8.02 -11.76 -1.03
N GLU A 58 7.74 -11.25 0.18
CA GLU A 58 6.57 -10.40 0.45
C GLU A 58 6.50 -9.17 -0.48
N TYR A 59 7.64 -8.61 -0.92
CA TYR A 59 7.73 -7.39 -1.73
C TYR A 59 8.19 -7.63 -3.17
N GLN A 60 8.14 -8.89 -3.65
CA GLN A 60 8.63 -9.27 -4.97
C GLN A 60 7.94 -8.50 -6.10
N ARG A 61 6.64 -8.20 -5.94
CA ARG A 61 5.86 -7.48 -6.95
C ARG A 61 6.38 -6.06 -7.15
N GLU A 62 6.70 -5.38 -6.07
CA GLU A 62 7.19 -4.00 -6.07
C GLU A 62 8.59 -3.93 -6.67
N HIS A 63 9.48 -4.85 -6.31
CA HIS A 63 10.81 -4.96 -6.92
C HIS A 63 10.74 -5.27 -8.42
N ALA A 64 9.88 -6.21 -8.83
CA ALA A 64 9.67 -6.52 -10.24
C ALA A 64 9.15 -5.30 -11.02
N ARG A 65 8.26 -4.51 -10.41
CA ARG A 65 7.75 -3.27 -11.00
C ARG A 65 8.85 -2.21 -11.12
N ALA A 66 9.65 -1.99 -10.07
CA ALA A 66 10.79 -1.07 -10.13
C ALA A 66 11.77 -1.46 -11.24
N ALA A 67 12.12 -2.75 -11.34
CA ALA A 67 12.99 -3.27 -12.39
C ALA A 67 12.41 -3.10 -13.81
N ALA A 68 11.10 -3.30 -13.97
CA ALA A 68 10.43 -3.07 -15.24
C ALA A 68 10.49 -1.59 -15.65
N ILE A 69 10.24 -0.67 -14.72
CA ILE A 69 10.30 0.77 -14.97
C ILE A 69 11.74 1.23 -15.25
N GLN A 70 12.73 0.72 -14.49
CA GLN A 70 14.16 0.95 -14.72
C GLN A 70 14.58 0.61 -16.14
N ARG A 71 14.06 -0.49 -16.72
CA ARG A 71 14.38 -0.90 -18.10
C ARG A 71 14.00 0.16 -19.13
N HIS A 72 12.95 0.92 -18.88
CA HIS A 72 12.49 2.00 -19.76
C HIS A 72 13.19 3.34 -19.48
N ASN A 73 13.87 3.48 -18.34
CA ASN A 73 14.51 4.71 -17.88
C ASN A 73 15.99 4.47 -17.53
N PRO A 74 16.84 4.13 -18.50
CA PRO A 74 18.22 3.70 -18.24
C PRO A 74 19.13 4.80 -17.65
N HIS A 75 18.70 6.06 -17.71
CA HIS A 75 19.43 7.22 -17.20
C HIS A 75 19.14 7.53 -15.72
N LEU A 76 18.23 6.77 -15.09
CA LEU A 76 17.86 6.89 -13.69
C LEU A 76 18.27 5.63 -12.92
N LEU A 77 18.31 5.72 -11.59
CA LEU A 77 18.34 4.53 -10.72
C LEU A 77 17.02 4.44 -9.96
N ILE A 78 16.27 3.37 -10.19
CA ILE A 78 14.92 3.16 -9.67
C ILE A 78 14.89 1.86 -8.88
N TRP A 79 14.45 1.92 -7.63
CA TRP A 79 14.32 0.74 -6.77
C TRP A 79 13.16 0.86 -5.78
N PHE A 80 12.78 -0.27 -5.17
CA PHE A 80 11.81 -0.29 -4.08
C PHE A 80 12.52 -0.44 -2.73
N GLY A 81 12.25 0.50 -1.81
CA GLY A 81 12.78 0.49 -0.44
C GLY A 81 11.86 -0.25 0.51
N GLU A 82 12.21 -1.47 0.92
CA GLU A 82 11.37 -2.27 1.83
C GLU A 82 11.20 -1.64 3.23
N ALA A 83 12.17 -0.84 3.68
CA ALA A 83 12.09 -0.17 4.99
C ALA A 83 11.01 0.92 4.97
N THR A 84 11.02 1.74 3.92
CA THR A 84 10.10 2.87 3.73
C THR A 84 8.76 2.44 3.13
N LEU A 85 8.74 1.29 2.45
CA LEU A 85 7.63 0.82 1.61
C LEU A 85 7.28 1.79 0.48
N SER A 86 8.30 2.32 -0.16
CA SER A 86 8.20 3.33 -1.22
C SER A 86 9.20 3.06 -2.34
N TYR A 87 8.94 3.62 -3.51
CA TYR A 87 9.87 3.66 -4.62
C TYR A 87 10.82 4.84 -4.43
N TRP A 88 12.05 4.66 -4.88
CA TRP A 88 13.08 5.68 -4.87
C TRP A 88 13.64 5.83 -6.27
N VAL A 89 13.89 7.08 -6.65
CA VAL A 89 14.48 7.47 -7.93
C VAL A 89 15.68 8.36 -7.65
N ALA A 90 16.87 7.91 -8.03
CA ALA A 90 18.03 8.79 -8.12
C ALA A 90 18.20 9.26 -9.57
N SER A 91 18.28 10.58 -9.72
CA SER A 91 18.54 11.29 -10.97
C SER A 91 19.74 12.22 -10.78
N PRO A 92 20.27 12.83 -11.86
CA PRO A 92 21.26 13.90 -11.72
C PRO A 92 20.76 15.08 -10.86
N GLY A 93 19.45 15.31 -10.78
CA GLY A 93 18.84 16.36 -9.96
C GLY A 93 18.70 16.00 -8.48
N GLY A 94 19.05 14.76 -8.09
CA GLY A 94 19.00 14.29 -6.71
C GLY A 94 18.14 13.03 -6.53
N LEU A 95 17.79 12.79 -5.26
CA LEU A 95 17.07 11.61 -4.80
C LEU A 95 15.63 11.98 -4.46
N THR A 96 14.66 11.25 -5.01
CA THR A 96 13.23 11.49 -4.79
C THR A 96 12.53 10.20 -4.37
N GLU A 97 11.63 10.31 -3.40
CA GLU A 97 10.77 9.22 -2.92
C GLU A 97 9.39 9.31 -3.58
N ALA A 98 8.85 8.18 -4.00
CA ALA A 98 7.47 8.01 -4.46
C ALA A 98 6.76 6.93 -3.63
N ARG A 99 5.65 7.27 -3.00
CA ARG A 99 4.94 6.41 -2.04
C ARG A 99 4.28 5.21 -2.70
N ASP A 100 3.89 5.36 -3.95
CA ASP A 100 3.30 4.30 -4.75
C ASP A 100 3.72 4.39 -6.22
N SER A 101 3.26 3.42 -7.01
CA SER A 101 3.60 3.37 -8.43
C SER A 101 2.98 4.48 -9.26
N GLY A 102 1.86 5.06 -8.83
CA GLY A 102 1.24 6.19 -9.53
C GLY A 102 2.10 7.44 -9.37
N GLU A 103 2.51 7.76 -8.14
CA GLU A 103 3.43 8.85 -7.85
C GLU A 103 4.77 8.68 -8.59
N LEU A 104 5.30 7.45 -8.62
CA LEU A 104 6.51 7.13 -9.38
C LEU A 104 6.36 7.46 -10.87
N LEU A 105 5.24 7.08 -11.50
CA LEU A 105 5.04 7.33 -12.93
C LEU A 105 4.91 8.83 -13.23
N ILE A 106 4.27 9.60 -12.35
CA ILE A 106 4.17 11.06 -12.48
C ILE A 106 5.56 11.72 -12.38
N LEU A 107 6.43 11.24 -11.50
CA LEU A 107 7.80 11.76 -11.38
C LEU A 107 8.65 11.51 -12.64
N LEU A 108 8.38 10.43 -13.37
CA LEU A 108 9.15 10.04 -14.55
C LEU A 108 8.69 10.72 -15.84
N ASP A 109 7.44 11.18 -15.88
CA ASP A 109 6.87 11.89 -17.03
C ASP A 109 6.18 13.19 -16.58
N PRO A 110 6.96 14.21 -16.16
CA PRO A 110 6.40 15.47 -15.73
C PRO A 110 5.76 16.20 -16.92
N ALA A 111 4.59 16.80 -16.70
CA ALA A 111 3.94 17.65 -17.70
C ALA A 111 4.92 18.73 -18.20
N PRO A 112 4.88 19.08 -19.50
CA PRO A 112 5.77 20.09 -20.06
C PRO A 112 5.61 21.40 -19.32
N ALA A 113 6.73 21.99 -18.89
CA ALA A 113 6.74 23.33 -18.32
C ALA A 113 6.23 24.29 -19.40
N LEU A 114 5.09 24.94 -19.14
CA LEU A 114 4.64 26.06 -19.96
C LEU A 114 5.65 27.20 -19.77
N ALA A 115 6.49 27.39 -20.78
CA ALA A 115 7.46 28.49 -20.87
C ALA A 115 6.77 29.79 -21.28
#